data_AF-A0A7W9WL01-F1
#
_entry.id   AF-A0A7W9WL01-F1
#
_cell.length_a   1.000
_cell.length_b   1.000
_cell.length_c   1.000
_cell.angle_alpha   90.00
_cell.angle_beta   90.00
_cell.angle_gamma   90.00
#
_symmetry.space_group_name_H-M   'P 1'
#
loop_
_entity.id
_entity.type
_entity.pdbx_description
1 polymer ?
#
loop_
_entity_poly.entity_id
_entity_poly.type
_entity_poly.pdbx_seq_one_letter_code
_entity_poly.pdbx_strand_id
1 'polypeptide(L)'
;MSASNPRPATAEPRWPHQSPDDTWEQARDAAFAEFLRRRLTYIDATGCREERQLAAGIERILSEWEGNRTLARAADVEEFAARISTLGWALRSLAEPAWRGTPGWDEAFEPLALPPGARPKAVS
;
A
#
# COMPACT_ATOMS: atom_id res chain seq x y z
N MET A 1 -23.64 -36.91 22.40
CA MET A 1 -22.26 -36.76 21.93
C MET A 1 -22.26 -35.65 20.89
N SER A 2 -21.62 -34.54 21.22
CA SER A 2 -21.54 -33.33 20.40
C SER A 2 -20.60 -33.51 19.21
N ALA A 3 -20.92 -32.88 18.09
CA ALA A 3 -19.93 -32.40 17.13
C ALA A 3 -20.42 -31.08 16.54
N SER A 4 -20.22 -29.99 17.29
CA SER A 4 -20.31 -28.64 16.73
C SER A 4 -19.06 -28.41 15.89
N ASN A 5 -19.24 -28.33 14.57
CA ASN A 5 -18.19 -27.90 13.65
C ASN A 5 -17.82 -26.44 13.96
N PRO A 6 -16.56 -26.09 14.28
CA PRO A 6 -16.16 -24.71 14.35
C PRO A 6 -16.08 -24.14 12.93
N ARG A 7 -16.85 -23.08 12.68
CA ARG A 7 -16.70 -22.23 11.50
C ARG A 7 -15.23 -21.76 11.43
N PRO A 8 -14.55 -21.77 10.28
CA PRO A 8 -13.29 -21.06 10.17
C PRO A 8 -13.59 -19.58 10.40
N ALA A 9 -13.01 -19.03 11.48
CA ALA A 9 -12.95 -17.60 11.66
C ALA A 9 -12.24 -17.05 10.42
N THR A 10 -12.98 -16.27 9.63
CA THR A 10 -12.39 -15.31 8.70
C THR A 10 -11.40 -14.50 9.52
N ALA A 11 -10.12 -14.84 9.42
CA ALA A 11 -9.06 -14.00 9.92
C ALA A 11 -9.18 -12.70 9.15
N GLU A 12 -9.80 -11.69 9.76
CA GLU A 12 -9.72 -10.34 9.29
C GLU A 12 -8.25 -10.05 9.02
N PRO A 13 -7.92 -9.37 7.92
CA PRO A 13 -6.55 -8.98 7.67
C PRO A 13 -6.11 -8.02 8.78
N ARG A 14 -5.51 -8.55 9.85
CA ARG A 14 -4.94 -7.76 10.95
C ARG A 14 -3.66 -7.15 10.41
N TRP A 15 -3.78 -5.91 9.96
CA TRP A 15 -2.65 -5.07 9.60
C TRP A 15 -1.74 -4.90 10.81
N PRO A 16 -0.40 -4.91 10.63
CA PRO A 16 0.52 -4.81 11.74
C PRO A 16 0.30 -3.48 12.46
N HIS A 17 0.40 -3.55 13.79
CA HIS A 17 0.31 -2.47 14.77
C HIS A 17 0.53 -1.06 14.19
N GLN A 18 -0.58 -0.34 13.98
CA GLN A 18 -0.54 1.12 13.83
C GLN A 18 0.01 1.69 15.14
N SER A 19 1.03 2.54 15.06
CA SER A 19 1.38 3.35 16.23
C SER A 19 0.19 4.28 16.50
N PRO A 20 -0.24 4.48 17.77
CA PRO A 20 -1.35 5.39 18.07
C PRO A 20 -1.10 6.83 17.60
N ASP A 21 0.15 7.18 17.27
CA ASP A 21 0.58 8.49 16.79
C ASP A 21 0.69 8.59 15.26
N ASP A 22 0.51 7.50 14.51
CA ASP A 22 0.62 7.54 13.05
C ASP A 22 -0.55 8.31 12.43
N THR A 23 -0.27 9.22 11.49
CA THR A 23 -1.35 9.82 10.69
C THR A 23 -2.01 8.75 9.81
N TRP A 24 -3.24 9.02 9.36
CA TRP A 24 -3.94 8.09 8.46
C TRP A 24 -3.11 7.78 7.20
N GLU A 25 -2.45 8.78 6.62
CA GLU A 25 -1.57 8.61 5.46
C GLU A 25 -0.39 7.69 5.77
N GLN A 26 0.22 7.82 6.96
CA GLN A 26 1.33 6.98 7.39
C GLN A 26 0.92 5.52 7.54
N ALA A 27 -0.24 5.27 8.16
CA ALA A 27 -0.82 3.95 8.31
C ALA A 27 -1.18 3.32 6.94
N ARG A 28 -1.87 4.08 6.07
CA ARG A 28 -2.16 3.67 4.69
C ARG A 28 -0.89 3.31 3.94
N ASP A 29 0.12 4.18 4.00
CA ASP A 29 1.35 4.01 3.25
C ASP A 29 2.20 2.85 3.77
N ALA A 30 2.10 2.50 5.06
CA ALA A 30 2.73 1.30 5.61
C ALA A 30 2.04 0.02 5.12
N ALA A 31 0.70 -0.03 5.21
CA ALA A 31 -0.09 -1.17 4.72
C ALA A 31 0.07 -1.37 3.21
N PHE A 32 0.09 -0.27 2.45
CA PHE A 32 0.29 -0.32 1.00
C PHE A 32 1.69 -0.85 0.63
N ALA A 33 2.75 -0.39 1.31
CA ALA A 33 4.09 -0.92 1.11
C ALA A 33 4.17 -2.43 1.38
N GLU A 34 3.54 -2.91 2.45
CA GLU A 34 3.48 -4.34 2.76
C GLU A 34 2.71 -5.13 1.68
N PHE A 35 1.57 -4.61 1.22
CA PHE A 35 0.81 -5.19 0.11
C PHE A 35 1.69 -5.33 -1.14
N LEU A 36 2.40 -4.27 -1.53
CA LEU A 36 3.29 -4.28 -2.69
C LEU A 36 4.39 -5.34 -2.54
N ARG A 37 5.06 -5.42 -1.38
CA ARG A 37 6.10 -6.44 -1.14
C ARG A 37 5.56 -7.86 -1.30
N ARG A 38 4.37 -8.15 -0.76
CA ARG A 38 3.72 -9.47 -0.92
C ARG A 38 3.39 -9.77 -2.38
N ARG A 39 2.92 -8.79 -3.14
CA ARG A 39 2.62 -8.93 -4.58
C ARG A 39 3.90 -9.15 -5.40
N LEU A 40 4.96 -8.40 -5.12
CA LEU A 40 6.25 -8.55 -5.79
C LEU A 40 6.85 -9.94 -5.55
N THR A 41 6.86 -10.41 -4.30
CA THR A 41 7.30 -11.79 -3.97
C THR A 41 6.47 -12.85 -4.69
N TYR A 42 5.14 -12.68 -4.76
CA TYR A 42 4.27 -13.60 -5.49
C TYR A 42 4.59 -13.63 -6.99
N ILE A 43 4.72 -12.47 -7.63
CA ILE A 43 5.00 -12.36 -9.06
C ILE A 43 6.40 -12.89 -9.41
N ASP A 44 7.39 -12.70 -8.54
CA ASP A 44 8.71 -13.29 -8.73
C ASP A 44 8.65 -14.82 -8.72
N ALA A 45 7.81 -15.41 -7.86
CA ALA A 45 7.63 -16.85 -7.79
C ALA A 45 6.80 -17.42 -8.96
N THR A 46 5.72 -16.76 -9.36
CA THR A 46 4.71 -17.36 -10.25
C THR A 46 4.46 -16.62 -11.56
N GLY A 47 4.95 -15.40 -11.70
CA GLY A 47 4.57 -14.50 -12.79
C GLY A 47 5.19 -14.85 -14.14
N CYS A 48 4.50 -14.47 -15.22
CA CYS A 48 5.03 -14.51 -16.57
C CYS A 48 6.08 -13.40 -16.79
N ARG A 49 6.70 -13.38 -17.98
CA ARG A 49 7.75 -12.41 -18.31
C ARG A 49 7.26 -10.96 -18.21
N GLU A 50 6.08 -10.69 -18.75
CA GLU A 50 5.47 -9.37 -18.79
C GLU A 50 5.10 -8.89 -17.38
N GLU A 51 4.54 -9.77 -16.54
CA GLU A 51 4.25 -9.49 -15.13
C GLU A 51 5.52 -9.17 -14.34
N ARG A 52 6.60 -9.95 -14.55
CA ARG A 52 7.90 -9.70 -13.90
C ARG A 52 8.51 -8.38 -14.34
N GLN A 53 8.35 -8.00 -15.61
CA GLN A 53 8.84 -6.71 -16.10
C GLN A 53 8.07 -5.53 -15.47
N LEU A 54 6.75 -5.64 -15.35
CA LEU A 54 5.93 -4.67 -14.62
C LEU A 54 6.34 -4.60 -13.13
N ALA A 55 6.49 -5.76 -12.50
CA ALA A 55 6.89 -5.87 -11.09
C ALA A 55 8.26 -5.21 -10.83
N ALA A 56 9.26 -5.43 -11.70
CA ALA A 56 10.56 -4.77 -11.58
C ALA A 56 10.46 -3.24 -11.67
N GLY A 57 9.56 -2.73 -12.53
CA GLY A 57 9.27 -1.30 -12.62
C GLY A 57 8.67 -0.75 -11.32
N ILE A 58 7.70 -1.45 -10.74
CA ILE A 58 7.05 -1.09 -9.47
C ILE A 58 8.03 -1.19 -8.30
N GLU A 59 8.85 -2.25 -8.24
CA GLU A 59 9.86 -2.46 -7.20
C GLU A 59 10.88 -1.31 -7.15
N ARG A 60 11.32 -0.81 -8.31
CA ARG A 60 12.21 0.35 -8.39
C ARG A 60 11.60 1.60 -7.76
N ILE A 61 10.34 1.89 -8.09
CA ILE A 61 9.63 3.06 -7.56
C ILE A 61 9.35 2.88 -6.06
N LEU A 62 9.01 1.67 -5.63
CA LEU A 62 8.79 1.32 -4.22
C LEU A 62 10.07 1.55 -3.40
N SER A 63 11.21 1.07 -3.90
CA SER A 63 12.51 1.25 -3.25
C SER A 63 12.87 2.73 -3.11
N GLU A 64 12.63 3.53 -4.16
CA GLU A 64 12.85 4.97 -4.11
C GLU A 64 11.92 5.67 -3.12
N TRP A 65 10.64 5.30 -3.10
CA TRP A 65 9.65 5.86 -2.19
C TRP A 65 9.97 5.56 -0.72
N GLU A 66 10.33 4.31 -0.40
CA GLU A 66 10.74 3.90 0.94
C GLU A 66 12.06 4.55 1.38
N GLY A 67 13.02 4.69 0.46
CA GLY A 67 14.26 5.42 0.69
C GLY A 67 14.01 6.88 1.08
N ASN A 68 13.17 7.59 0.32
CA ASN A 68 12.81 8.97 0.65
C ASN A 68 12.07 9.08 1.99
N ARG A 69 11.15 8.16 2.32
CA ARG A 69 10.46 8.13 3.63
C ARG A 69 11.44 7.94 4.79
N THR A 70 12.43 7.08 4.61
CA THR A 70 13.48 6.84 5.62
C THR A 70 14.34 8.09 5.82
N LEU A 71 14.75 8.73 4.72
CA LEU A 71 15.53 9.97 4.77
C LEU A 71 14.75 11.13 5.40
N ALA A 72 13.47 11.30 5.04
CA ALA A 72 12.61 12.33 5.61
C ALA A 72 12.47 12.20 7.13
N ARG A 73 12.30 10.97 7.63
CA ARG A 73 12.25 10.68 9.08
C ARG A 73 13.58 10.97 9.78
N ALA A 74 14.71 10.73 9.11
CA ALA A 74 16.03 10.93 9.69
C ALA A 74 16.48 12.41 9.69
N ALA A 75 16.04 13.20 8.70
CA ALA A 75 16.54 14.54 8.46
C ALA A 75 15.54 15.66 8.82
N ASP A 76 14.28 15.33 9.09
CA ASP A 76 13.18 16.29 9.36
C ASP A 76 13.08 17.40 8.29
N VAL A 77 13.29 17.03 7.02
CA VAL A 77 13.33 17.97 5.89
C VAL A 77 12.04 17.88 5.08
N GLU A 78 11.30 18.99 5.01
CA GLU A 78 10.07 19.13 4.21
C GLU A 78 10.28 18.87 2.70
N GLU A 79 11.52 19.04 2.20
CA GLU A 79 11.87 18.84 0.78
C GLU A 79 11.48 17.44 0.26
N PHE A 80 11.47 16.42 1.13
CA PHE A 80 11.04 15.08 0.76
C PHE A 80 9.53 14.92 0.65
N ALA A 81 8.72 15.78 1.28
CA ALA A 81 7.26 15.59 1.37
C ALA A 81 6.59 15.56 0.00
N ALA A 82 6.97 16.48 -0.90
CA ALA A 82 6.45 16.52 -2.26
C ALA A 82 6.86 15.25 -3.04
N ARG A 83 8.13 14.85 -2.95
CA ARG A 83 8.65 13.66 -3.65
C ARG A 83 8.00 12.36 -3.15
N ILE A 84 7.87 12.21 -1.83
CA ILE A 84 7.18 11.07 -1.21
C ILE A 84 5.71 11.02 -1.66
N SER A 85 5.03 12.17 -1.70
CA SER A 85 3.64 12.25 -2.15
C SER A 85 3.50 11.87 -3.62
N THR A 86 4.35 12.40 -4.49
CA THR A 86 4.34 12.09 -5.92
C THR A 86 4.64 10.62 -6.21
N LEU A 87 5.67 10.05 -5.57
CA LEU A 87 6.03 8.64 -5.74
C LEU A 87 4.93 7.72 -5.19
N GLY A 88 4.37 8.04 -4.01
CA GLY A 88 3.27 7.28 -3.43
C GLY A 88 2.02 7.30 -4.31
N TRP A 89 1.67 8.46 -4.88
CA TRP A 89 0.59 8.56 -5.86
C TRP A 89 0.87 7.75 -7.12
N ALA A 90 2.09 7.85 -7.68
CA ALA A 90 2.47 7.09 -8.87
C ALA A 90 2.39 5.57 -8.63
N LEU A 91 2.86 5.08 -7.47
CA LEU A 91 2.75 3.67 -7.09
C LEU A 91 1.29 3.21 -7.03
N ARG A 92 0.41 3.99 -6.40
CA ARG A 92 -1.02 3.67 -6.33
C ARG A 92 -1.65 3.64 -7.73
N SER A 93 -1.34 4.61 -8.58
CA SER A 93 -1.86 4.69 -9.95
C SER A 93 -1.40 3.52 -10.83
N LEU A 94 -0.21 2.97 -10.59
CA LEU A 94 0.27 1.78 -11.29
C LEU A 94 -0.32 0.49 -10.72
N ALA A 95 -0.42 0.40 -9.39
CA ALA A 95 -0.88 -0.80 -8.70
C ALA A 95 -2.39 -1.01 -8.82
N GLU A 96 -3.19 0.06 -8.88
CA GLU A 96 -4.66 -0.02 -8.93
C GLU A 96 -5.17 -0.83 -10.14
N PRO A 97 -4.90 -0.46 -11.40
CA PRO A 97 -5.39 -1.24 -12.53
C PRO A 97 -4.82 -2.66 -12.58
N ALA A 98 -3.63 -2.88 -12.01
CA ALA A 98 -2.99 -4.19 -12.00
C ALA A 98 -3.58 -5.13 -10.94
N TRP A 99 -3.87 -4.62 -9.74
CA TRP A 99 -4.03 -5.46 -8.55
C TRP A 99 -5.24 -5.12 -7.67
N ARG A 100 -6.12 -4.19 -8.06
CA ARG A 100 -7.35 -3.86 -7.31
C ARG A 100 -8.25 -5.08 -7.03
N GLY A 101 -8.28 -6.05 -7.94
CA GLY A 101 -9.04 -7.30 -7.77
C GLY A 101 -8.33 -8.40 -6.97
N THR A 102 -7.11 -8.15 -6.46
CA THR A 102 -6.33 -9.18 -5.78
C THR A 102 -6.57 -9.21 -4.27
N PRO A 103 -6.47 -10.37 -3.61
CA PRO A 103 -6.61 -10.46 -2.16
C PRO A 103 -5.63 -9.54 -1.42
N GLY A 104 -6.14 -8.79 -0.44
CA GLY A 104 -5.36 -7.87 0.38
C GLY A 104 -5.29 -6.44 -0.17
N TRP A 105 -5.90 -6.14 -1.32
CA TRP A 105 -6.15 -4.77 -1.73
C TRP A 105 -7.13 -4.09 -0.76
N ASP A 106 -6.86 -2.84 -0.41
CA ASP A 106 -7.67 -1.97 0.45
C ASP A 106 -8.09 -0.73 -0.34
N GLU A 107 -9.33 -0.24 -0.17
CA GLU A 107 -9.81 0.98 -0.84
C GLU A 107 -8.96 2.21 -0.50
N ALA A 108 -8.32 2.21 0.68
CA ALA A 108 -7.36 3.24 1.06
C ALA A 108 -6.13 3.30 0.12
N PHE A 109 -5.86 2.25 -0.68
CA PHE A 109 -4.76 2.24 -1.64
C PHE A 109 -5.10 2.93 -2.96
N GLU A 110 -6.35 3.37 -3.17
CA GLU A 110 -6.70 4.11 -4.38
C GLU A 110 -5.90 5.43 -4.48
N PRO A 111 -5.51 5.85 -5.71
CA PRO A 111 -4.66 7.04 -5.88
C PRO A 111 -5.24 8.31 -5.25
N LEU A 112 -6.57 8.40 -5.21
CA LEU A 112 -7.34 9.54 -4.70
C LEU A 112 -8.04 9.22 -3.37
N ALA A 113 -7.63 8.16 -2.67
CA ALA A 113 -8.20 7.80 -1.37
C ALA A 113 -8.02 8.97 -0.38
N LEU A 114 -9.10 9.32 0.29
CA LEU A 114 -9.15 10.35 1.31
C LEU A 114 -9.28 9.73 2.71
N PRO A 115 -8.77 10.39 3.77
CA PRO A 115 -8.97 9.93 5.12
C PRO A 115 -10.46 9.84 5.48
N PRO A 116 -10.86 8.92 6.36
CA PRO A 116 -12.24 8.77 6.81
C PRO A 116 -12.84 10.10 7.26
N GLY A 117 -13.99 10.47 6.70
CA GLY A 117 -14.69 11.72 7.02
C GLY A 117 -14.24 12.94 6.22
N ALA A 118 -13.16 12.85 5.43
CA ALA A 118 -12.83 13.90 4.46
C ALA A 118 -13.81 13.85 3.28
N ARG A 119 -14.39 15.01 2.94
CA ARG A 119 -15.19 15.15 1.72
C ARG A 119 -14.30 15.65 0.59
N PRO A 120 -14.48 15.17 -0.65
CA PRO A 120 -13.83 15.78 -1.80
C PRO A 120 -14.21 17.27 -1.82
N LYS A 121 -13.22 18.17 -1.92
CA LYS A 121 -13.53 19.57 -2.20
C LYS A 121 -14.18 19.62 -3.58
N ALA A 122 -15.43 20.08 -3.64
CA ALA A 122 -16.07 20.37 -4.91
C ALA A 122 -15.21 21.40 -5.64
N VAL A 123 -14.65 21.02 -6.78
CA VAL A 123 -13.97 21.96 -7.66
C VAL A 123 -15.09 22.76 -8.32
N SER A 124 -15.23 24.02 -7.92
CA SER A 124 -16.09 25.00 -8.61
C SER A 124 -15.42 25.50 -9.88
#